data_AF-A0A401RLR8-F1
#
_entry.id   AF-A0A401RLR8-F1
#
_cell.length_a   1.000
_cell.length_b   1.000
_cell.length_c   1.000
_cell.angle_alpha   90.00
_cell.angle_beta   90.00
_cell.angle_gamma   90.00
#
_symmetry.space_group_name_H-M   'P 1'
#
loop_
_entity.id
_entity.type
_entity.pdbx_description
1 polymer ?
#
loop_
_entity_poly.entity_id
_entity_poly.type
_entity_poly.pdbx_seq_one_letter_code
_entity_poly.pdbx_strand_id
1 'polypeptide(L)' 'METGFVLYFVNRLPLRKAVFDVDKNKGLTLIEIFEGLTVDDIRKCTGCDFSVSPNLRPMAQ' A
#
# COMPACT_ATOMS: atom_id res chain seq x y z
N MET A 1 4.12 -16.89 -6.73
CA MET A 1 2.91 -16.47 -5.99
C MET A 1 3.12 -15.02 -5.63
N GLU A 2 2.76 -14.12 -6.53
CA GLU A 2 2.98 -12.68 -6.36
C GLU A 2 1.68 -12.06 -5.84
N THR A 3 1.48 -12.07 -4.53
CA THR A 3 0.34 -11.41 -3.87
C THR A 3 0.78 -10.07 -3.30
N GLY A 4 1.26 -9.18 -4.17
CA GLY A 4 1.68 -7.84 -3.78
C GLY A 4 1.26 -6.83 -4.85
N PHE A 5 0.25 -6.01 -4.57
CA PHE A 5 -0.07 -4.85 -5.40
C PHE A 5 0.68 -3.63 -4.87
N VAL A 6 1.47 -2.98 -5.74
CA VAL A 6 2.28 -1.82 -5.39
C VAL A 6 1.65 -0.57 -5.99
N LEU A 7 1.32 0.41 -5.16
CA LEU A 7 0.86 1.72 -5.64
C LEU A 7 2.04 2.52 -6.19
N TYR A 8 1.99 2.84 -7.49
CA TYR A 8 2.89 3.76 -8.16
C TYR A 8 2.17 5.09 -8.45
N PHE A 9 2.81 6.22 -8.13
CA PHE A 9 2.29 7.55 -8.46
C PHE A 9 2.87 8.03 -9.78
N VAL A 10 2.02 8.46 -10.73
CA VAL A 10 2.45 9.03 -12.01
C VAL A 10 2.70 10.54 -11.82
N ASN A 11 3.83 10.89 -11.19
CA ASN A 11 4.40 12.23 -11.34
C ASN A 11 5.92 12.19 -11.20
N ARG A 12 6.61 12.31 -12.34
CA ARG A 12 8.06 12.50 -12.54
C ARG A 12 9.03 11.40 -12.07
N LEU A 13 8.74 10.57 -11.07
CA LEU A 13 9.55 9.40 -10.68
C LEU A 13 8.65 8.26 -10.15
N PRO A 14 8.82 6.99 -10.58
CA PRO A 14 8.06 5.86 -10.05
C PRO A 14 8.60 5.43 -8.68
N LEU A 15 8.29 6.21 -7.63
CA LEU A 15 8.51 5.79 -6.25
C LEU A 15 7.31 4.96 -5.78
N ARG A 16 7.60 3.83 -5.13
CA ARG A 16 6.60 2.93 -4.53
C ARG A 16 6.15 3.54 -3.20
N LYS A 17 4.83 3.68 -2.97
CA LYS A 17 4.28 4.30 -1.75
C LYS A 17 3.80 3.31 -0.69
N ALA A 18 3.30 2.18 -1.12
CA ALA A 18 2.70 1.16 -0.26
C ALA A 18 2.62 -0.18 -0.98
N VAL A 19 2.62 -1.26 -0.20
CA VAL A 19 2.40 -2.64 -0.66
C VAL A 19 1.12 -3.18 -0.04
N PHE A 20 0.28 -3.76 -0.88
CA PHE A 20 -0.96 -4.40 -0.48
C PHE A 20 -0.91 -5.90 -0.73
N ASP A 21 -1.35 -6.66 0.25
CA ASP A 21 -1.78 -8.04 0.05
C ASP A 21 -3.18 -8.01 -0.58
N VAL A 22 -3.36 -8.80 -1.65
CA VAL A 22 -4.61 -8.87 -2.40
C VAL A 22 -5.21 -10.24 -2.19
N ASP A 23 -6.27 -10.30 -1.38
CA ASP A 23 -7.04 -11.52 -1.14
C ASP A 23 -8.40 -11.42 -1.85
N LYS A 24 -8.79 -12.48 -2.56
CA LYS A 24 -10.04 -12.49 -3.32
C LYS A 24 -11.30 -12.39 -2.45
N ASN A 25 -11.21 -12.78 -1.18
CA ASN A 25 -12.34 -12.76 -0.25
C ASN A 25 -12.31 -11.54 0.67
N LYS A 26 -11.12 -11.09 1.09
CA LYS A 26 -10.94 -9.99 2.05
C LYS A 26 -10.65 -8.63 1.40
N GLY A 27 -10.29 -8.61 0.12
CA GLY A 27 -9.92 -7.40 -0.62
C GLY A 27 -8.48 -6.98 -0.37
N LEU A 28 -8.25 -5.67 -0.26
CA LEU A 28 -6.92 -5.09 -0.10
C LEU A 28 -6.53 -4.97 1.37
N THR A 29 -5.34 -5.45 1.72
CA THR A 29 -4.75 -5.25 3.04
C THR A 29 -3.40 -4.55 2.90
N LEU A 30 -3.27 -3.36 3.48
CA LEU A 30 -2.01 -2.62 3.54
C LEU A 30 -1.04 -3.37 4.46
N ILE A 31 0.07 -3.85 3.90
CA ILE A 31 1.08 -4.63 4.63
C ILE A 31 2.40 -3.87 4.80
N GLU A 32 2.73 -2.96 3.88
CA GLU A 32 3.93 -2.12 3.97
C GLU A 32 3.64 -0.70 3.50
N ILE A 33 4.26 0.28 4.15
CA ILE A 33 4.11 1.71 3.84
C ILE A 33 5.47 2.39 3.72
N PHE A 34 5.61 3.32 2.76
CA PHE A 34 6.82 4.12 2.60
C PHE A 34 7.03 5.04 3.83
N GLU A 35 8.28 5.20 4.23
CA GLU A 35 8.61 6.03 5.39
C GLU A 35 8.18 7.49 5.18
N GLY A 36 7.53 8.07 6.20
CA GLY A 36 7.01 9.42 6.13
C GLY A 36 5.64 9.57 5.46
N LEU A 37 5.02 8.48 4.98
CA LEU A 37 3.60 8.47 4.59
C LEU A 37 2.72 7.94 5.73
N THR A 38 1.52 8.50 5.85
CA THR A 38 0.50 8.00 6.76
C THR A 38 -0.53 7.14 6.04
N VAL A 39 -1.27 6.31 6.79
CA VAL A 39 -2.39 5.53 6.23
C VAL A 39 -3.43 6.43 5.56
N ASP A 40 -3.63 7.64 6.07
CA ASP A 40 -4.55 8.63 5.49
C ASP A 40 -4.07 9.12 4.11
N ASP A 41 -2.77 9.36 3.94
CA ASP A 41 -2.17 9.69 2.64
C ASP A 41 -2.38 8.58 1.62
N ILE A 42 -2.26 7.32 2.07
CA ILE A 42 -2.51 6.15 1.23
C ILE A 42 -4.00 6.08 0.87
N ARG A 43 -4.93 6.31 1.80
CA ARG A 43 -6.38 6.36 1.50
C ARG A 43 -6.72 7.41 0.46
N LYS A 44 -6.16 8.62 0.59
CA LYS A 44 -6.33 9.70 -0.39
C LYS A 44 -5.77 9.34 -1.77
N CYS A 45 -4.68 8.59 -1.84
CA CYS A 45 -4.08 8.17 -3.10
C CYS A 45 -4.80 6.99 -3.77
N THR A 46 -5.34 6.07 -2.98
CA THR A 46 -5.87 4.78 -3.50
C THR A 46 -7.30 4.91 -3.99
N GLY A 47 -8.09 5.84 -3.44
CA GLY A 47 -9.49 6.05 -3.82
C GLY A 47 -10.42 4.86 -3.52
N CYS A 48 -9.96 3.91 -2.69
CA CYS A 48 -10.68 2.71 -2.32
C CYS A 48 -10.38 2.35 -0.85
N ASP A 49 -11.34 1.72 -0.19
CA ASP A 49 -11.18 1.22 1.17
C ASP A 49 -10.27 -0.02 1.21
N PHE A 50 -9.44 -0.08 2.24
CA PHE A 50 -8.55 -1.20 2.50
C PHE A 50 -8.40 -1.41 4.01
N SER A 51 -8.08 -2.65 4.38
CA SER A 51 -7.73 -3.00 5.76
C SER A 51 -6.26 -2.69 6.03
N VAL A 52 -5.93 -2.34 7.27
CA VAL A 52 -4.54 -2.14 7.69
C VAL A 52 -4.08 -3.38 8.44
N SER A 53 -2.94 -3.95 8.03
CA SER A 53 -2.34 -5.07 8.75
C SER A 53 -1.97 -4.63 10.18
N PRO A 54 -2.28 -5.43 11.21
CA PRO A 54 -1.79 -5.17 12.58
C PRO A 54 -0.26 -5.23 12.67
N ASN A 55 0.38 -5.90 11.71
CA ASN A 55 1.83 -6.00 11.56
C ASN A 55 2.30 -5.09 10.41
N LEU A 56 1.72 -3.90 10.26
CA LEU A 56 2.16 -2.94 9.25
C LEU A 56 3.63 -2.60 9.47
N ARG A 57 4.45 -2.75 8.42
CA ARG A 57 5.89 -2.48 8.49
C ARG A 57 6.28 -1.32 7.57
N PRO A 58 7.35 -0.60 7.90
CA PRO A 58 7.98 0.27 6.91
C PRO A 58 8.47 -0.57 5.73
N MET A 59 8.31 -0.05 4.52
CA MET A 59 8.86 -0.69 3.32
C MET A 59 10.39 -0.73 3.40
N ALA A 60 10.96 -1.89 3.09
CA ALA A 60 12.39 -1.99 2.81
C ALA A 60 12.67 -1.38 1.42
N GLN A 61 13.55 -0.39 1.36
CA GLN A 61 13.93 0.32 0.13
C GLN A 61 14.85 -0.52 -0.76
#